data_AF-A0A7S3B6T2-F1
#
_entry.id   AF-A0A7S3B6T2-F1
#
_cell.length_a   1.000
_cell.length_b   1.000
_cell.length_c   1.000
_cell.angle_alpha   90.00
_cell.angle_beta   90.00
_cell.angle_gamma   90.00
#
_symmetry.space_group_name_H-M   'P 1'
#
loop_
_entity.id
_entity.type
_entity.pdbx_description
1 polymer ?
#
loop_
_entity_poly.entity_id
_entity_poly.type
_entity_poly.pdbx_seq_one_letter_code
_entity_poly.pdbx_strand_id
1 'polypeptide(L)'
;GFLADIAPEVSAEGDASPLIRGWPVLTFSHFLPHPQLHRGYRVLEHIEGSLILGEQLKRLHAAAGTPTVAHHHHVHVFGHTHFSQEEYIDGVRYVQHPLGNPRERSNGWQIRTSERNPFALVWSRARTT
;
A
#
# COMPACT_ATOMS: atom_id res chain seq x y z
N GLY A 1 -27.61 12.52 9.84
CA GLY A 1 -27.78 11.40 8.92
C GLY A 1 -26.96 11.64 7.67
N PHE A 2 -25.74 11.12 7.65
CA PHE A 2 -24.85 11.12 6.47
C PHE A 2 -23.81 9.98 6.55
N LEU A 3 -23.59 9.41 7.74
CA LEU A 3 -22.65 8.31 7.97
C LEU A 3 -23.31 6.91 8.03
N ALA A 4 -24.63 6.82 7.92
CA ALA A 4 -25.34 5.53 7.96
C ALA A 4 -25.41 4.82 6.60
N ASP A 5 -25.15 5.51 5.48
CA ASP A 5 -25.30 4.98 4.13
C ASP A 5 -24.01 4.41 3.51
N ILE A 6 -22.88 4.37 4.26
CA ILE A 6 -21.57 3.97 3.72
C ILE A 6 -21.19 2.52 4.08
N ALA A 7 -21.96 1.85 4.93
CA ALA A 7 -21.73 0.44 5.24
C ALA A 7 -22.80 -0.42 4.55
N PRO A 8 -22.51 -1.06 3.40
CA PRO A 8 -23.38 -2.13 2.93
C PRO A 8 -23.37 -3.24 3.98
N GLU A 9 -24.54 -3.79 4.28
CA GLU A 9 -24.69 -4.98 5.13
C GLU A 9 -23.75 -6.07 4.61
N VAL A 10 -22.70 -6.34 5.39
CA VAL A 10 -21.79 -7.47 5.14
C VAL A 10 -22.56 -8.72 5.54
N SER A 11 -23.29 -9.29 4.58
CA SER A 11 -23.79 -10.65 4.69
C SER A 11 -22.58 -11.58 4.87
N ALA A 12 -22.65 -12.43 5.89
CA ALA A 12 -21.52 -13.14 6.49
C ALA A 12 -20.78 -14.15 5.57
N GLU A 13 -21.11 -14.21 4.28
CA GLU A 13 -20.42 -15.03 3.27
C GLU A 13 -20.25 -14.32 1.90
N GLY A 14 -20.38 -12.98 1.85
CA GLY A 14 -20.62 -12.23 0.62
C GLY A 14 -19.39 -11.92 -0.25
N ASP A 15 -19.46 -12.33 -1.51
CA ASP A 15 -18.62 -11.84 -2.60
C ASP A 15 -18.70 -10.30 -2.68
N ALA A 16 -17.62 -9.60 -2.31
CA ALA A 16 -17.54 -8.14 -2.33
C ALA A 16 -17.51 -7.55 -3.76
N SER A 17 -17.47 -8.39 -4.81
CA SER A 17 -17.38 -7.99 -6.21
C SER A 17 -18.44 -6.99 -6.69
N PRO A 18 -19.71 -7.02 -6.26
CA PRO A 18 -20.69 -6.03 -6.68
C PRO A 18 -20.49 -4.66 -6.01
N LEU A 19 -19.96 -4.65 -4.79
CA LEU A 19 -19.94 -3.46 -3.93
C LEU A 19 -18.83 -2.48 -4.29
N ILE A 20 -17.69 -2.98 -4.78
CA ILE A 20 -16.51 -2.16 -5.06
C ILE A 20 -16.27 -1.92 -6.56
N ARG A 21 -17.10 -2.49 -7.44
CA ARG A 21 -16.92 -2.37 -8.89
C ARG A 21 -17.00 -0.92 -9.35
N GLY A 22 -15.98 -0.48 -10.09
CA GLY A 22 -15.87 0.87 -10.65
C GLY A 22 -15.39 1.94 -9.67
N TRP A 23 -15.17 1.58 -8.40
CA TRP A 23 -14.67 2.50 -7.37
C TRP A 23 -13.15 2.45 -7.24
N PRO A 24 -12.50 3.57 -6.89
CA PRO A 24 -11.13 3.55 -6.41
C PRO A 24 -11.02 2.72 -5.12
N VAL A 25 -10.01 1.87 -5.05
CA VAL A 25 -9.68 0.98 -3.94
C VAL A 25 -8.36 1.41 -3.33
N LEU A 26 -8.37 1.57 -2.02
CA LEU A 26 -7.17 1.80 -1.20
C LEU A 26 -7.07 0.66 -0.18
N THR A 27 -5.99 -0.11 -0.24
CA THR A 27 -5.75 -1.23 0.66
C THR A 27 -4.49 -0.99 1.49
N PHE A 28 -4.43 -1.61 2.67
CA PHE A 28 -3.33 -1.44 3.60
C PHE A 28 -2.88 -2.79 4.14
N SER A 29 -1.58 -2.97 4.32
CA SER A 29 -1.04 -4.09 5.09
C SER A 29 0.28 -3.68 5.76
N HIS A 30 0.76 -4.46 6.73
CA HIS A 30 2.10 -4.25 7.25
C HIS A 30 3.15 -4.96 6.38
N PHE A 31 2.92 -6.22 6.04
CA PHE A 31 3.84 -7.08 5.28
C PHE A 31 3.75 -6.86 3.77
N LEU A 32 4.74 -7.34 3.02
CA LEU A 32 4.78 -7.24 1.57
C LEU A 32 3.71 -8.14 0.93
N PRO A 33 2.82 -7.59 0.10
CA PRO A 33 1.81 -8.37 -0.62
C PRO A 33 2.38 -9.04 -1.89
N HIS A 34 3.58 -8.67 -2.33
CA HIS A 34 4.12 -9.12 -3.61
C HIS A 34 5.65 -9.35 -3.54
N PRO A 35 6.18 -10.49 -4.03
CA PRO A 35 7.61 -10.79 -3.98
C PRO A 35 8.52 -9.76 -4.67
N GLN A 36 8.06 -9.11 -5.75
CA GLN A 36 8.85 -8.08 -6.45
C GLN A 36 9.09 -6.81 -5.61
N LEU A 37 8.36 -6.63 -4.51
CA LEU A 37 8.55 -5.50 -3.57
C LEU A 37 9.71 -5.76 -2.59
N HIS A 38 10.31 -6.95 -2.60
CA HIS A 38 11.49 -7.26 -1.81
C HIS A 38 12.68 -6.44 -2.32
N ARG A 39 13.31 -5.69 -1.42
CA ARG A 39 14.52 -4.87 -1.68
C ARG A 39 15.67 -5.17 -0.72
N GLY A 40 15.42 -6.04 0.26
CA GLY A 40 16.35 -6.38 1.33
C GLY A 40 17.29 -7.52 0.98
N TYR A 41 17.83 -8.15 2.01
CA TYR A 41 18.64 -9.35 1.85
C TYR A 41 17.74 -10.57 1.64
N ARG A 42 18.16 -11.48 0.76
CA ARG A 42 17.40 -12.71 0.45
C ARG A 42 16.99 -13.55 1.67
N VAL A 43 17.79 -13.49 2.74
CA VAL A 43 17.48 -14.18 4.01
C VAL A 43 16.19 -13.67 4.65
N LEU A 44 15.73 -12.45 4.33
CA LEU A 44 14.53 -11.84 4.90
C LEU A 44 13.26 -12.14 4.07
N GLU A 45 13.39 -12.74 2.89
CA GLU A 45 12.26 -13.00 1.97
C GLU A 45 11.08 -13.72 2.65
N HIS A 46 11.37 -14.63 3.57
CA HIS A 46 10.37 -15.46 4.26
C HIS A 46 9.70 -14.79 5.47
N ILE A 47 10.20 -13.64 5.93
CA ILE A 47 9.62 -12.89 7.05
C ILE A 47 8.99 -11.57 6.63
N GLU A 48 9.30 -11.08 5.42
CA GLU A 48 8.87 -9.76 4.97
C GLU A 48 7.48 -9.74 4.33
N GLY A 49 7.01 -10.86 3.79
CA GLY A 49 5.82 -10.90 2.93
C GLY A 49 4.81 -12.00 3.25
N SER A 50 3.67 -11.95 2.57
CA SER A 50 2.62 -12.97 2.64
C SER A 50 1.95 -13.17 1.29
N LEU A 51 2.05 -14.38 0.74
CA LEU A 51 1.37 -14.75 -0.50
C LEU A 51 -0.15 -14.75 -0.37
N ILE A 52 -0.66 -15.06 0.84
CA ILE A 52 -2.10 -15.02 1.12
C ILE A 52 -2.62 -13.58 0.99
N LEU A 53 -1.87 -12.60 1.50
CA LEU A 53 -2.21 -11.18 1.32
C LEU A 53 -2.19 -10.78 -0.15
N GLY A 54 -1.19 -11.25 -0.92
CA GLY A 54 -1.12 -11.02 -2.36
C GLY A 54 -2.34 -11.53 -3.11
N GLU A 55 -2.80 -12.74 -2.80
CA GLU A 55 -4.01 -13.31 -3.42
C GLU A 55 -5.29 -12.56 -3.02
N GLN A 56 -5.42 -12.12 -1.77
CA GLN A 56 -6.53 -11.27 -1.34
C GLN A 56 -6.55 -9.95 -2.13
N LEU A 57 -5.38 -9.35 -2.34
CA LEU A 57 -5.24 -8.10 -3.10
C LEU A 57 -5.66 -8.26 -4.56
N LYS A 58 -5.24 -9.35 -5.21
CA LYS A 58 -5.63 -9.68 -6.59
C LYS A 58 -7.14 -9.84 -6.72
N ARG A 59 -7.79 -10.51 -5.76
CA ARG A 59 -9.25 -10.66 -5.73
C ARG A 59 -9.95 -9.31 -5.61
N LEU A 60 -9.50 -8.44 -4.70
CA LEU A 60 -10.05 -7.09 -4.55
C LEU A 60 -9.86 -6.24 -5.81
N HIS A 61 -8.69 -6.33 -6.43
CA HIS A 61 -8.41 -5.63 -7.68
C HIS A 61 -9.35 -6.08 -8.81
N ALA A 62 -9.50 -7.40 -8.98
CA ALA A 62 -10.38 -7.97 -9.99
C ALA A 62 -11.86 -7.62 -9.75
N ALA A 63 -12.29 -7.63 -8.47
CA ALA A 63 -13.62 -7.24 -8.04
C ALA A 63 -13.90 -5.75 -8.32
N ALA A 64 -12.93 -4.87 -8.07
CA ALA A 64 -13.04 -3.45 -8.40
C ALA A 64 -13.16 -3.21 -9.92
N GLY A 65 -12.52 -4.07 -10.72
CA GLY A 65 -12.54 -3.97 -12.17
C GLY A 65 -11.89 -2.70 -12.68
N THR A 66 -12.08 -2.39 -13.96
CA THR A 66 -11.53 -1.17 -14.55
C THR A 66 -12.34 0.06 -14.11
N PRO A 67 -11.69 1.12 -13.61
CA PRO A 67 -12.35 2.35 -13.21
C PRO A 67 -12.96 3.05 -14.42
N THR A 68 -14.02 3.81 -14.18
CA THR A 68 -14.65 4.68 -15.19
C THR A 68 -13.81 5.93 -15.50
N VAL A 69 -12.74 6.18 -14.73
CA VAL A 69 -11.79 7.29 -14.87
C VAL A 69 -10.35 6.79 -15.01
N ALA A 70 -9.55 7.47 -15.85
CA ALA A 70 -8.25 7.01 -16.37
C ALA A 70 -7.06 6.94 -15.37
N HIS A 71 -7.30 7.02 -14.07
CA HIS A 71 -6.23 7.03 -13.05
C HIS A 71 -6.12 5.70 -12.30
N HIS A 72 -4.99 5.50 -11.61
CA HIS A 72 -4.71 4.32 -10.77
C HIS A 72 -5.86 4.07 -9.79
N HIS A 73 -6.69 3.09 -10.09
CA HIS A 73 -7.87 2.79 -9.28
C HIS A 73 -7.56 1.88 -8.10
N HIS A 74 -6.38 1.27 -8.05
CA HIS A 74 -5.99 0.48 -6.90
C HIS A 74 -4.61 0.90 -6.41
N VAL A 75 -4.58 1.42 -5.18
CA VAL A 75 -3.37 1.73 -4.44
C VAL A 75 -3.28 0.83 -3.23
N HIS A 76 -2.11 0.25 -3.00
CA HIS A 76 -1.81 -0.52 -1.80
C HIS A 76 -0.70 0.13 -1.01
N VAL A 77 -0.96 0.45 0.25
CA VAL A 77 0.02 1.00 1.17
C VAL A 77 0.54 -0.11 2.08
N PHE A 78 1.86 -0.25 2.15
CA PHE A 78 2.52 -1.31 2.93
C PHE A 78 3.71 -0.80 3.73
N GLY A 79 4.34 -1.68 4.51
CA GLY A 79 5.40 -1.33 5.45
C GLY A 79 6.44 -2.44 5.66
N HIS A 80 6.84 -2.59 6.92
CA HIS A 80 7.74 -3.63 7.43
C HIS A 80 9.23 -3.51 7.05
N THR A 81 9.57 -3.28 5.79
CA THR A 81 10.98 -3.40 5.33
C THR A 81 11.87 -2.19 5.60
N HIS A 82 11.30 -1.08 6.08
CA HIS A 82 11.98 0.20 6.27
C HIS A 82 12.59 0.82 5.00
N PHE A 83 12.32 0.25 3.81
CA PHE A 83 12.65 0.86 2.52
C PHE A 83 11.49 1.70 2.01
N SER A 84 11.76 2.97 1.69
CA SER A 84 10.80 3.77 0.93
C SER A 84 10.79 3.28 -0.51
N GLN A 85 9.61 2.97 -1.04
CA GLN A 85 9.49 2.50 -2.43
C GLN A 85 8.12 2.75 -3.00
N GLU A 86 8.08 2.83 -4.32
CA GLU A 86 6.86 2.90 -5.10
C GLU A 86 7.04 2.02 -6.34
N GLU A 87 6.11 1.10 -6.55
CA GLU A 87 6.13 0.17 -7.67
C GLU A 87 4.74 0.00 -8.27
N TYR A 88 4.68 -0.29 -9.56
CA TYR A 88 3.44 -0.60 -10.27
C TYR A 88 3.51 -2.03 -10.77
N ILE A 89 2.64 -2.89 -10.24
CA ILE A 89 2.65 -4.31 -10.54
C ILE A 89 1.21 -4.73 -10.81
N ASP A 90 0.96 -5.33 -11.97
CA ASP A 90 -0.35 -5.86 -12.38
C ASP A 90 -1.51 -4.87 -12.17
N GLY A 91 -1.30 -3.60 -12.54
CA GLY A 91 -2.34 -2.56 -12.44
C GLY A 91 -2.56 -1.97 -11.04
N VAL A 92 -1.83 -2.45 -10.02
CA VAL A 92 -1.87 -1.93 -8.64
C VAL A 92 -0.63 -1.07 -8.37
N ARG A 93 -0.85 0.11 -7.77
CA ARG A 93 0.23 0.98 -7.29
C ARG A 93 0.57 0.62 -5.85
N TYR A 94 1.77 0.10 -5.61
CA TYR A 94 2.27 -0.23 -4.28
C TYR A 94 3.11 0.92 -3.76
N VAL A 95 2.80 1.42 -2.57
CA VAL A 95 3.52 2.52 -1.92
C VAL A 95 3.90 2.14 -0.50
N GLN A 96 5.17 2.33 -0.15
CA GLN A 96 5.65 2.23 1.22
C GLN A 96 6.51 3.45 1.52
N HIS A 97 6.22 4.11 2.64
CA HIS A 97 7.00 5.24 3.13
C HIS A 97 7.19 5.14 4.65
N PRO A 98 8.16 4.32 5.10
CA PRO A 98 8.33 4.00 6.50
C PRO A 98 9.10 5.12 7.20
N LEU A 99 8.75 5.40 8.46
CA LEU A 99 9.50 6.35 9.28
C LEU A 99 10.93 5.86 9.58
N GLY A 100 11.11 4.54 9.68
CA GLY A 100 12.35 3.92 10.16
C GLY A 100 12.67 4.25 11.63
N ASN A 101 13.73 3.64 12.15
CA ASN A 101 14.27 3.93 13.47
C ASN A 101 15.16 5.20 13.45
N PRO A 102 15.50 5.78 14.61
CA PRO A 102 16.30 7.01 14.67
C PRO A 102 17.65 6.95 13.93
N ARG A 103 18.35 5.81 13.97
CA ARG A 103 19.64 5.64 13.29
C ARG A 103 19.49 5.55 11.77
N GLU A 104 18.44 4.87 11.30
CA GLU A 104 18.11 4.78 9.87
C GLU A 104 17.80 6.17 9.30
N ARG A 105 17.10 7.00 10.08
CA ARG A 105 16.83 8.40 9.71
C ARG A 105 18.08 9.28 9.72
N SER A 106 18.95 9.15 10.73
CA SER A 106 20.14 9.99 10.85
C SER A 106 21.19 9.70 9.78
N ASN A 107 21.25 8.46 9.31
CA ASN A 107 22.31 8.01 8.41
C ASN A 107 21.89 8.02 6.94
N GLY A 108 20.61 8.32 6.62
CA GLY A 108 20.06 8.27 5.26
C GLY A 108 20.14 6.89 4.59
N TRP A 109 20.49 5.85 5.36
CA TRP A 109 20.96 4.57 4.84
C TRP A 109 19.83 3.66 4.33
N GLN A 110 18.58 3.90 4.75
CA GLN A 110 17.45 3.01 4.43
C GLN A 110 16.18 3.71 3.96
N ILE A 111 16.04 5.02 4.18
CA ILE A 111 15.04 5.82 3.45
C ILE A 111 15.65 6.21 2.10
N ARG A 112 15.79 5.24 1.20
CA ARG A 112 16.10 5.53 -0.21
C ARG A 112 14.81 6.03 -0.85
N THR A 113 14.61 7.34 -0.89
CA THR A 113 13.54 7.91 -1.71
C THR A 113 13.87 7.61 -3.17
N SER A 114 12.94 7.02 -3.93
CA SER A 114 13.10 6.97 -5.39
C SER A 114 12.86 8.37 -5.94
N GLU A 115 13.42 8.69 -7.12
CA GLU A 115 13.14 9.97 -7.81
C GLU A 115 11.64 10.20 -8.04
N ARG A 116 10.84 9.12 -8.08
CA ARG A 116 9.38 9.16 -8.24
C ARG A 116 8.61 9.45 -6.95
N ASN A 117 9.26 9.31 -5.80
CA ASN A 117 8.63 9.49 -4.49
C ASN A 117 9.50 10.36 -3.54
N PRO A 118 9.66 11.66 -3.85
CA PRO A 118 10.38 12.60 -2.99
C PRO A 118 9.45 13.13 -1.88
N PHE A 119 9.17 12.34 -0.84
CA PHE A 119 8.43 12.86 0.32
C PHE A 119 9.33 13.35 1.45
N ALA A 120 8.98 14.55 1.94
CA ALA A 120 9.44 15.15 3.17
C ALA A 120 8.48 14.78 4.32
N LEU A 121 9.03 14.65 5.54
CA LEU A 121 8.24 14.41 6.74
C LEU A 121 7.33 15.63 7.02
N VAL A 122 6.04 15.56 6.67
CA VAL A 122 5.10 16.68 6.86
C VAL A 122 4.98 17.11 8.33
N TRP A 123 5.25 16.18 9.26
CA TRP A 123 5.19 16.42 10.71
C TRP A 123 6.55 16.64 11.37
N SER A 124 7.66 16.75 10.64
CA SER A 124 8.87 17.30 11.25
C SER A 124 8.57 18.76 11.51
N ARG A 125 8.54 19.18 12.79
CA ARG A 125 8.31 20.58 13.19
C ARG A 125 9.07 21.51 12.24
N ALA A 126 8.38 22.08 11.27
CA ALA A 126 8.84 23.29 10.61
C ALA A 126 8.98 24.28 11.74
N ARG A 127 10.21 24.74 12.00
CA ARG A 127 10.41 25.90 12.84
C ARG A 127 9.61 27.01 12.17
N THR A 128 8.55 27.44 12.82
CA THR A 128 7.88 28.70 12.49
C THR A 128 8.96 29.78 12.64
N THR A 129 9.51 30.23 11.52
CA THR A 129 10.28 31.48 11.45
C THR A 129 9.32 32.64 11.39
#